data_AF-A0A3D2ASK6-F1
#
_entry.id   AF-A0A3D2ASK6-F1
#
_cell.length_a   1.000
_cell.length_b   1.000
_cell.length_c   1.000
_cell.angle_alpha   90.00
_cell.angle_beta   90.00
_cell.angle_gamma   90.00
#
_symmetry.space_group_name_H-M   'P 1'
#
loop_
_entity.id
_entity.type
_entity.pdbx_description
1 polymer ?
#
loop_
_entity_poly.entity_id
_entity_poly.type
_entity_poly.pdbx_seq_one_letter_code
_entity_poly.pdbx_strand_id
1 'polypeptide(L)'
;MLRALINEYSPEYLTTYTRNPAVIKMIQRESSELYPLVEEEELRDMAAAMAHATYTDAVYHEDRYGNEGLFIGEDPASKSLVPGKATLMQQFPGLVSSRNALILAARVRKEKK
;
A
#
# COMPACT_ATOMS: atom_id res chain seq x y z
N MET A 1 -2.18 17.14 4.30
CA MET A 1 -1.01 17.14 3.40
C MET A 1 -1.31 16.37 2.12
N LEU A 2 -1.62 15.07 2.14
CA LEU A 2 -1.91 14.29 0.92
C LEU A 2 -2.99 14.93 0.02
N ARG A 3 -4.16 15.28 0.56
CA ARG A 3 -5.24 15.95 -0.20
C ARG A 3 -4.81 17.26 -0.86
N ALA A 4 -3.94 18.04 -0.22
CA ALA A 4 -3.43 19.28 -0.80
C ALA A 4 -2.55 18.99 -2.03
N LEU A 5 -1.69 17.98 -1.95
CA LEU A 5 -0.87 17.51 -3.08
C LEU A 5 -1.74 16.95 -4.22
N ILE A 6 -2.79 16.19 -3.88
CA ILE A 6 -3.74 15.69 -4.89
C ILE A 6 -4.39 16.87 -5.62
N ASN A 7 -4.81 17.91 -4.90
CA ASN A 7 -5.43 19.08 -5.52
C ASN A 7 -4.44 19.89 -6.37
N GLU A 8 -3.19 20.03 -5.90
CA GLU A 8 -2.14 20.79 -6.59
C GLU A 8 -1.70 20.10 -7.89
N TYR A 9 -1.40 18.80 -7.82
CA TYR A 9 -0.83 18.06 -8.95
C TYR A 9 -1.89 17.34 -9.79
N SER A 10 -3.12 17.22 -9.29
CA SER A 10 -4.22 16.50 -9.94
C SER A 10 -3.81 15.13 -10.51
N PRO A 11 -3.09 14.28 -9.75
CA PRO A 11 -2.67 12.99 -10.26
C PRO A 11 -3.88 12.09 -10.49
N GLU A 12 -3.85 11.29 -11.55
CA GLU A 12 -4.89 10.28 -11.79
C GLU A 12 -4.70 9.04 -10.91
N TYR A 13 -3.45 8.73 -10.58
CA TYR A 13 -3.08 7.56 -9.78
C TYR A 13 -2.10 7.93 -8.67
N LEU A 14 -2.15 7.17 -7.59
CA LEU A 14 -1.17 7.21 -6.51
C LEU A 14 -0.53 5.84 -6.39
N THR A 15 0.80 5.80 -6.28
CA THR A 15 1.53 4.59 -5.96
C THR A 15 2.42 4.81 -4.74
N THR A 16 2.57 3.80 -3.90
CA THR A 16 3.48 3.87 -2.75
C THR A 16 3.87 2.49 -2.25
N TYR A 17 4.84 2.47 -1.34
CA TYR A 17 5.28 1.27 -0.64
C TYR A 17 4.96 1.45 0.84
N THR A 18 4.33 0.46 1.47
CA THR A 18 3.97 0.58 2.89
C THR A 18 3.99 -0.74 3.63
N ARG A 19 4.20 -0.63 4.94
CA ARG A 19 3.90 -1.67 5.94
C ARG A 19 2.84 -1.19 6.95
N ASN A 20 2.35 0.05 6.80
CA ASN A 20 1.57 0.74 7.81
C ASN A 20 0.09 0.86 7.41
N PRO A 21 -0.85 0.29 8.20
CA PRO A 21 -2.27 0.38 7.91
C PRO A 21 -2.80 1.82 7.83
N ALA A 22 -2.18 2.76 8.53
CA ALA A 22 -2.58 4.17 8.48
C ALA A 22 -2.33 4.79 7.09
N VAL A 23 -1.26 4.40 6.40
CA VAL A 23 -0.96 4.85 5.03
C VAL A 23 -2.01 4.30 4.06
N ILE A 24 -2.36 3.01 4.20
CA ILE A 24 -3.41 2.38 3.40
C ILE A 24 -4.73 3.13 3.58
N LYS A 25 -5.15 3.39 4.83
CA LYS A 25 -6.37 4.17 5.14
C LYS A 25 -6.32 5.59 4.58
N MET A 26 -5.18 6.24 4.67
CA MET A 26 -5.01 7.60 4.17
C MET A 26 -5.21 7.66 2.66
N ILE A 27 -4.62 6.73 1.91
CA ILE A 27 -4.78 6.64 0.45
C ILE A 27 -6.21 6.22 0.09
N GLN A 28 -6.77 5.24 0.80
CA GLN A 28 -8.14 4.75 0.58
C GLN A 28 -9.20 5.86 0.67
N ARG A 29 -9.00 6.86 1.54
CA ARG A 29 -9.92 7.99 1.67
C ARG A 29 -9.98 8.88 0.43
N GLU A 30 -8.87 8.97 -0.29
CA GLU A 30 -8.73 9.83 -1.48
C GLU A 30 -8.82 9.03 -2.79
N SER A 31 -9.08 7.72 -2.72
CA SER A 31 -9.17 6.84 -3.88
C SER A 31 -10.59 6.32 -4.12
N SER A 32 -10.90 5.98 -5.38
CA SER A 32 -12.08 5.20 -5.75
C SER A 32 -11.80 3.70 -5.64
N GLU A 33 -10.64 3.29 -6.14
CA GLU A 33 -10.13 1.92 -6.08
C GLU A 33 -8.72 1.92 -5.45
N LEU A 34 -8.36 0.83 -4.76
CA LEU A 34 -7.05 0.67 -4.13
C LEU A 34 -6.62 -0.80 -4.18
N TYR A 35 -5.63 -1.10 -4.99
CA TYR A 35 -4.92 -2.37 -4.96
C TYR A 35 -3.95 -2.39 -3.77
N PRO A 36 -3.81 -3.51 -3.02
CA PRO A 36 -4.43 -4.84 -3.22
C PRO A 36 -5.73 -5.07 -2.41
N LEU A 37 -6.43 -4.02 -1.99
CA LEU A 37 -7.73 -4.21 -1.32
C LEU A 37 -8.86 -4.56 -2.30
N VAL A 38 -8.69 -4.15 -3.56
CA VAL A 38 -9.55 -4.49 -4.70
C VAL A 38 -8.65 -5.05 -5.80
N GLU A 39 -9.02 -6.21 -6.32
CA GLU A 39 -8.34 -6.87 -7.44
C GLU A 39 -8.75 -6.22 -8.77
N GLU A 40 -8.20 -5.03 -9.02
CA GLU A 40 -8.36 -4.31 -10.27
C GLU A 40 -7.08 -4.47 -11.11
N GLU A 41 -7.24 -4.93 -12.35
CA GLU A 41 -6.14 -5.38 -13.19
C GLU A 41 -5.16 -4.26 -13.55
N GLU A 42 -5.66 -3.07 -13.90
CA GLU A 42 -4.83 -1.91 -14.22
C GLU A 42 -3.97 -1.50 -13.02
N LEU A 43 -4.57 -1.40 -11.82
CA LEU A 43 -3.86 -1.04 -10.60
C LEU A 43 -2.82 -2.10 -10.20
N ARG A 44 -3.15 -3.38 -10.41
CA ARG A 44 -2.21 -4.48 -10.18
C ARG A 44 -1.02 -4.39 -11.11
N ASP A 45 -1.24 -4.12 -12.40
CA ASP A 45 -0.17 -3.95 -13.39
C ASP A 45 0.70 -2.73 -13.07
N MET A 46 0.09 -1.63 -12.63
CA MET A 46 0.83 -0.46 -12.14
C MET A 46 1.71 -0.79 -10.93
N ALA A 47 1.19 -1.56 -9.97
CA ALA A 47 1.97 -2.02 -8.83
C ALA A 47 3.14 -2.92 -9.27
N ALA A 48 2.88 -3.85 -10.18
CA ALA A 48 3.88 -4.78 -10.73
C ALA A 48 4.95 -4.08 -11.59
N ALA A 49 4.64 -2.93 -12.17
CA ALA A 49 5.58 -2.11 -12.94
C ALA A 49 6.53 -1.26 -12.06
N MET A 50 6.30 -1.19 -10.73
CA MET A 50 7.20 -0.45 -9.84
C MET A 50 8.57 -1.11 -9.75
N ALA A 51 9.62 -0.29 -9.59
CA ALA A 51 10.98 -0.80 -9.47
C ALA A 51 11.09 -1.82 -8.32
N HIS A 52 11.72 -2.96 -8.63
CA HIS A 52 11.92 -4.10 -7.72
C HIS A 52 10.62 -4.72 -7.18
N ALA A 53 9.53 -4.62 -7.94
CA ALA A 53 8.31 -5.34 -7.64
C ALA A 53 8.47 -6.85 -7.84
N THR A 54 8.04 -7.63 -6.85
CA THR A 54 7.88 -9.08 -6.91
C THR A 54 6.38 -9.40 -6.81
N TYR A 55 5.88 -10.17 -7.77
CA TYR A 55 4.48 -10.60 -7.83
C TYR A 55 4.31 -12.00 -7.22
N THR A 56 3.50 -12.11 -6.17
CA THR A 56 3.10 -13.39 -5.55
C THR A 56 1.57 -13.48 -5.48
N ASP A 57 1.00 -13.46 -4.27
CA ASP A 57 -0.41 -13.26 -3.95
C ASP A 57 -0.82 -11.79 -4.01
N ALA A 58 0.12 -10.89 -3.74
CA ALA A 58 0.02 -9.46 -3.96
C ALA A 58 1.36 -8.95 -4.54
N VAL A 59 1.46 -7.66 -4.83
CA VAL A 59 2.72 -7.05 -5.25
C VAL A 59 3.48 -6.48 -4.06
N TYR A 60 4.74 -6.90 -3.93
CA TYR A 60 5.64 -6.46 -2.88
C TYR A 60 6.91 -5.85 -3.48
N HIS A 61 7.55 -4.96 -2.74
CA HIS A 61 8.97 -4.69 -2.94
C HIS A 61 9.72 -5.48 -1.89
N GLU A 62 10.38 -6.56 -2.32
CA GLU A 62 11.20 -7.39 -1.44
C GLU A 62 12.49 -6.66 -1.07
N ASP A 63 13.01 -6.93 0.12
CA ASP A 63 14.28 -6.38 0.62
C ASP A 63 14.40 -4.84 0.53
N ARG A 64 13.26 -4.14 0.57
CA ARG A 64 13.19 -2.69 0.57
C ARG A 64 13.90 -2.07 1.78
N TYR A 65 13.80 -2.73 2.93
CA TYR A 65 14.39 -2.31 4.19
C TYR A 65 15.56 -3.21 4.58
N GLY A 66 16.47 -2.68 5.40
CA GLY A 66 17.62 -3.44 5.92
C GLY A 66 17.19 -4.62 6.79
N ASN A 67 18.16 -5.42 7.26
CA ASN A 67 17.88 -6.63 8.04
C ASN A 67 17.07 -6.37 9.32
N GLU A 68 17.22 -5.18 9.91
CA GLU A 68 16.46 -4.73 11.08
C GLU A 68 15.03 -4.25 10.73
N GLY A 69 14.67 -4.23 9.45
CA GLY A 69 13.44 -3.62 8.96
C GLY A 69 13.47 -2.08 9.03
N LEU A 70 12.29 -1.47 8.95
CA LEU A 70 12.12 -0.02 9.07
C LEU A 70 11.85 0.43 10.52
N PHE A 71 11.25 -0.44 11.34
CA PHE A 71 10.70 -0.08 12.63
C PHE A 71 11.45 -0.80 13.75
N ILE A 72 12.02 -0.02 14.67
CA ILE A 72 12.61 -0.54 15.91
C ILE A 72 11.46 -0.79 16.89
N GLY A 73 11.12 -2.05 17.15
CA GLY A 73 10.03 -2.45 18.06
C GLY A 73 8.84 -3.08 17.33
N GLU A 74 7.64 -2.58 17.57
CA GLU A 74 6.41 -3.15 17.01
C GLU A 74 6.23 -2.75 15.53
N ASP A 75 6.32 -3.72 14.63
CA ASP A 75 6.09 -3.52 13.19
C ASP A 75 4.62 -3.14 12.92
N PRO A 76 4.33 -2.01 12.26
CA PRO A 76 2.96 -1.62 11.92
C PRO A 76 2.16 -2.68 11.13
N ALA A 77 2.82 -3.59 10.41
CA ALA A 77 2.12 -4.66 9.71
C ALA A 77 1.53 -5.72 10.66
N SER A 78 1.94 -5.75 11.93
CA SER A 78 1.30 -6.54 12.99
C SER A 78 -0.09 -6.02 13.35
N LYS A 79 -0.48 -4.83 12.88
CA LYS A 79 -1.77 -4.20 13.16
C LYS A 79 -2.75 -4.47 12.02
N SER A 80 -4.02 -4.49 12.37
CA SER A 80 -5.11 -4.71 11.42
C SER A 80 -5.52 -3.41 10.74
N LEU A 81 -5.91 -3.50 9.46
CA LEU A 81 -6.56 -2.38 8.77
C LEU A 81 -7.88 -2.02 9.47
N VAL A 82 -8.68 -3.00 9.86
CA VAL A 82 -9.91 -2.81 10.65
C VAL A 82 -9.70 -3.42 12.04
N PRO A 83 -9.97 -2.70 13.14
CA PRO A 83 -9.83 -3.25 14.49
C PRO A 83 -10.60 -4.57 14.66
N GLY A 84 -9.96 -5.57 15.28
CA GLY A 84 -10.56 -6.90 15.49
C GLY A 84 -10.61 -7.81 14.25
N LYS A 85 -9.99 -7.41 13.13
CA LYS A 85 -9.81 -8.25 11.94
C LYS A 85 -8.37 -8.75 11.83
N ALA A 86 -8.08 -9.55 10.81
CA ALA A 86 -6.74 -10.02 10.51
C ALA A 86 -5.74 -8.86 10.38
N THR A 87 -4.51 -9.07 10.86
CA THR A 87 -3.41 -8.11 10.73
C THR A 87 -2.98 -7.96 9.28
N LEU A 88 -2.21 -6.94 8.93
CA LEU A 88 -1.69 -6.84 7.56
C LEU A 88 -0.77 -8.02 7.22
N MET A 89 0.05 -8.50 8.16
CA MET A 89 0.89 -9.70 7.94
C MET A 89 0.06 -10.95 7.67
N GLN A 90 -1.14 -11.06 8.26
CA GLN A 90 -2.04 -12.18 8.01
C GLN A 90 -2.77 -12.05 6.66
N GLN A 91 -3.10 -10.83 6.25
CA GLN A 91 -3.77 -10.57 4.98
C GLN A 91 -2.80 -10.64 3.78
N PHE A 92 -1.55 -10.22 4.00
CA PHE A 92 -0.49 -10.12 2.99
C PHE A 92 0.77 -10.81 3.54
N PRO A 93 0.89 -12.14 3.41
CA PRO A 93 1.97 -12.93 4.00
C PRO A 93 3.39 -12.49 3.62
N GLY A 94 3.57 -11.82 2.48
CA GLY A 94 4.86 -11.23 2.10
C GLY A 94 5.36 -10.18 3.10
N LEU A 95 4.47 -9.60 3.93
CA LEU A 95 4.83 -8.68 5.02
C LEU A 95 5.33 -9.40 6.28
N VAL A 96 5.31 -10.73 6.39
CA VAL A 96 5.92 -11.42 7.54
C VAL A 96 7.43 -11.11 7.63
N SER A 97 8.09 -10.96 6.48
CA SER A 97 9.44 -10.40 6.42
C SER A 97 9.38 -8.90 6.70
N SER A 98 10.07 -8.42 7.74
CA SER A 98 10.23 -6.99 8.08
C SER A 98 10.93 -6.17 7.00
N ARG A 99 11.61 -6.85 6.07
CA ARG A 99 12.38 -6.27 4.96
C ARG A 99 11.50 -5.86 3.78
N ASN A 100 10.33 -6.47 3.65
CA ASN A 100 9.45 -6.28 2.49
C ASN A 100 8.55 -5.06 2.65
N ALA A 101 7.95 -4.56 1.58
CA ALA A 101 6.89 -3.57 1.65
C ALA A 101 5.77 -3.93 0.67
N LEU A 102 4.53 -3.68 1.05
CA LEU A 102 3.38 -3.84 0.17
C LEU A 102 3.38 -2.69 -0.83
N ILE A 103 3.20 -3.00 -2.11
CA ILE A 103 3.01 -1.99 -3.14
C ILE A 103 1.53 -1.66 -3.23
N LEU A 104 1.20 -0.38 -3.09
CA LEU A 104 -0.13 0.13 -3.31
C LEU A 104 -0.19 0.85 -4.65
N ALA A 105 -1.29 0.65 -5.35
CA ALA A 105 -1.70 1.45 -6.49
C ALA A 105 -3.16 1.84 -6.32
N ALA A 106 -3.48 3.11 -6.52
CA ALA A 106 -4.80 3.66 -6.24
C ALA A 106 -5.24 4.60 -7.35
N ARG A 107 -6.49 4.52 -7.77
CA ARG A 107 -7.11 5.51 -8.66
C ARG A 107 -7.64 6.66 -7.82
N VAL A 108 -7.19 7.88 -8.09
CA VAL A 108 -7.60 9.07 -7.34
C VAL A 108 -9.08 9.35 -7.60
N ARG A 109 -9.83 9.60 -6.53
CA ARG A 109 -11.23 9.95 -6.63
C ARG A 109 -11.38 11.33 -7.26
N LYS A 110 -12.00 11.40 -8.44
CA LYS A 110 -12.40 12.67 -9.05
C LYS A 110 -13.55 13.25 -8.22
N GLU A 111 -13.37 14.45 -7.67
CA GLU A 111 -14.50 15.15 -7.02
C GLU A 111 -15.57 15.41 -8.08
N LYS A 112 -16.84 15.05 -7.79
CA LYS A 112 -17.96 15.49 -8.62
C LYS A 112 -18.00 17.01 -8.50
N LYS A 113 -17.66 17.72 -9.58
CA LYS A 113 -17.96 19.15 -9.73
C LYS A 113 -19.46 19.39 -9.61
#